data_AF-A0A8J2RZH2-F1
#
_entry.id   AF-A0A8J2RZH2-F1
#
_cell.length_a   1.000
_cell.length_b   1.000
_cell.length_c   1.000
_cell.angle_alpha   90.00
_cell.angle_beta   90.00
_cell.angle_gamma   90.00
#
_symmetry.space_group_name_H-M   'P 1'
#
loop_
_entity.id
_entity.type
_entity.pdbx_description
1 polymer ?
#
loop_
_entity_poly.entity_id
_entity_poly.type
_entity_poly.pdbx_seq_one_letter_code
_entity_poly.pdbx_strand_id
1 'polypeptide(L)'
;MATANVCNDYEHFVNCGVCLCEFDDDTRKPKFLQCCHTICLKCLKKICRRGSIKCPFCRKNFNSIQDISSLPNNSYALHMIKLKDEKPTVPSCGSTGQSSQETIKLSAVLEKRKKVEAQLELIMKSITAAGDELEKLQEENHLEMAELLSVIELSPAKATENAICLPLISAPAASPIPFPFSIANVVQPRPPYVFILKVSNQNGPVGQIRIRPAPKFHPEFVQKLGEFCYKTPTNFSSNIDKSQPGLFVLLSMSRRPYIPTLEIVKHPFRITALKFGEVGLISKPISDNASFTEWDFFFPLIPVNYQQKLVISSTAAELFGHIIDTSIHSPAFETVMEMSKSKKNQRERFEITIESDHDS
;
A
#
# COMPACT_ATOMS: atom_id res chain seq x y z
N MET A 1 28.36 -22.96 -42.41
CA MET A 1 26.91 -23.02 -42.14
C MET A 1 26.73 -23.40 -40.68
N ALA A 2 26.56 -22.41 -39.81
CA ALA A 2 26.22 -22.64 -38.40
C ALA A 2 24.73 -22.32 -38.26
N THR A 3 23.91 -23.35 -38.16
CA THR A 3 22.50 -23.20 -37.78
C THR A 3 22.47 -22.74 -36.34
N ALA A 4 22.20 -21.45 -36.12
CA ALA A 4 21.94 -20.92 -34.80
C ALA A 4 20.74 -21.69 -34.22
N ASN A 5 21.03 -22.51 -33.23
CA ASN A 5 20.04 -23.20 -32.43
C ASN A 5 19.27 -22.10 -31.69
N VAL A 6 18.10 -21.70 -32.21
CA VAL A 6 17.18 -20.81 -31.51
C VAL A 6 16.68 -21.60 -30.32
N CYS A 7 17.41 -21.49 -29.20
CA CYS A 7 17.04 -22.14 -27.94
C CYS A 7 15.60 -21.74 -27.62
N ASN A 8 14.77 -22.75 -27.43
CA ASN A 8 13.34 -22.63 -27.21
C ASN A 8 13.08 -22.01 -25.81
N ASP A 9 13.22 -20.68 -25.69
CA ASP A 9 13.01 -19.91 -24.45
C ASP A 9 11.63 -20.15 -23.81
N TYR A 10 10.70 -20.72 -24.57
CA TYR A 10 9.37 -21.11 -24.15
C TYR A 10 9.37 -22.16 -23.01
N GLU A 11 10.33 -23.09 -22.97
CA GLU A 11 10.30 -24.21 -22.01
C GLU A 11 10.41 -23.76 -20.55
N HIS A 12 11.13 -22.67 -20.28
CA HIS A 12 11.26 -22.14 -18.93
C HIS A 12 9.97 -21.51 -18.38
N PHE A 13 9.05 -21.11 -19.26
CA PHE A 13 7.77 -20.51 -18.85
C PHE A 13 6.69 -21.54 -18.54
N VAL A 14 6.81 -22.75 -19.11
CA VAL A 14 5.80 -23.81 -18.96
C VAL A 14 6.24 -24.98 -18.10
N ASN A 15 7.54 -25.09 -17.78
CA ASN A 15 8.08 -26.17 -16.95
C ASN A 15 8.44 -25.68 -15.54
N CYS A 16 8.23 -26.54 -14.56
CA CYS A 16 8.66 -26.30 -13.20
C CYS A 16 10.19 -26.39 -13.08
N GLY A 17 10.87 -25.32 -12.64
CA GLY A 17 12.33 -25.34 -12.43
C GLY A 17 12.86 -26.27 -11.34
N VAL A 18 11.99 -27.04 -10.65
CA VAL A 18 12.38 -28.04 -9.65
C VAL A 18 12.32 -29.46 -10.20
N CYS A 19 11.19 -29.86 -10.79
CA CYS A 19 11.02 -31.21 -11.35
C CYS A 19 11.15 -31.27 -12.87
N LEU A 20 11.36 -30.12 -13.52
CA LEU A 20 11.47 -29.93 -14.97
C LEU A 20 10.26 -30.46 -15.76
N CYS A 21 9.15 -30.74 -15.08
CA CYS A 21 7.92 -31.16 -15.70
C CYS A 21 7.08 -29.95 -16.10
N GLU A 22 6.35 -30.08 -17.21
CA GLU A 22 5.33 -29.12 -17.61
C GLU A 22 4.28 -28.94 -16.50
N PHE A 23 3.81 -27.70 -16.33
CA PHE A 23 2.70 -27.42 -15.43
C PHE A 23 1.39 -27.94 -16.00
N ASP A 24 0.39 -28.12 -15.14
CA ASP A 24 -0.96 -28.50 -15.53
C ASP A 24 -1.97 -27.82 -14.60
N ASP A 25 -3.26 -27.82 -14.96
CA ASP A 25 -4.31 -27.22 -14.14
C ASP A 25 -4.90 -28.20 -13.12
N ASP A 26 -4.13 -29.20 -12.68
CA ASP A 26 -4.58 -30.18 -11.70
C ASP A 26 -3.51 -30.47 -10.62
N THR A 27 -2.57 -31.35 -10.93
CA THR A 27 -1.57 -31.85 -9.95
C THR A 27 -0.31 -30.99 -9.88
N ARG A 28 0.10 -30.40 -11.00
CA ARG A 28 1.30 -29.55 -11.15
C ARG A 28 0.92 -28.09 -11.42
N LYS A 29 -0.16 -27.62 -10.80
CA LYS A 29 -0.54 -26.19 -10.81
C LYS A 29 0.66 -25.29 -10.51
N PRO A 30 0.99 -24.32 -11.38
CA PRO A 30 2.11 -23.42 -11.14
C PRO A 30 1.71 -22.43 -10.04
N LYS A 31 2.43 -22.42 -8.92
CA LYS A 31 2.13 -21.58 -7.75
C LYS A 31 3.21 -20.53 -7.53
N PHE A 32 2.81 -19.31 -7.19
CA PHE A 32 3.72 -18.26 -6.75
C PHE A 32 4.07 -18.41 -5.27
N LEU A 33 5.37 -18.31 -4.98
CA LEU A 33 5.85 -17.96 -3.64
C LEU A 33 5.85 -16.44 -3.46
N GLN A 34 5.93 -15.95 -2.22
CA GLN A 34 5.98 -14.50 -1.93
C GLN A 34 7.21 -13.80 -2.53
N CYS A 35 8.27 -14.54 -2.89
CA CYS A 35 9.40 -14.04 -3.67
C CYS A 35 9.20 -14.09 -5.19
N CYS A 36 7.96 -14.24 -5.66
CA CYS A 36 7.56 -14.26 -7.08
C CYS A 36 8.11 -15.41 -7.94
N HIS A 37 8.80 -16.38 -7.34
CA HIS A 37 9.22 -17.59 -8.06
C HIS A 37 8.04 -18.56 -8.22
N THR A 38 7.97 -19.22 -9.38
CA THR A 38 6.92 -20.19 -9.71
C THR A 38 7.41 -21.62 -9.52
N ILE A 39 6.67 -22.43 -8.75
CA ILE A 39 6.95 -23.84 -8.51
C ILE A 39 5.64 -24.62 -8.60
N CYS A 40 5.65 -25.84 -9.14
CA CYS A 40 4.43 -26.63 -9.23
C CYS A 40 3.95 -27.08 -7.84
N LEU A 41 2.63 -27.19 -7.66
CA LEU A 41 2.00 -27.60 -6.41
C LEU A 41 2.56 -28.91 -5.86
N LYS A 42 2.77 -29.91 -6.73
CA LYS A 42 3.38 -31.20 -6.37
C LYS A 42 4.77 -31.05 -5.74
N CYS A 43 5.62 -30.16 -6.26
CA CYS A 43 6.94 -29.90 -5.70
C CYS A 43 6.87 -29.11 -4.39
N LEU A 44 5.99 -28.11 -4.31
CA LEU A 44 5.79 -27.35 -3.07
C LEU A 44 5.33 -28.23 -1.91
N LYS A 45 4.43 -29.19 -2.16
CA LYS A 45 4.00 -30.20 -1.16
C LYS A 45 5.17 -31.04 -0.63
N LYS A 46 6.22 -31.28 -1.43
CA LYS A 46 7.42 -32.02 -1.01
C LYS A 46 8.44 -31.17 -0.25
N ILE A 47 8.56 -29.89 -0.62
CA ILE A 47 9.54 -28.97 -0.04
C ILE A 47 9.02 -28.37 1.27
N CYS A 48 7.70 -28.21 1.41
CA CYS A 48 7.09 -27.71 2.62
C CYS A 48 7.32 -28.68 3.79
N ARG A 49 7.89 -28.16 4.87
CA ARG A 49 8.10 -28.90 6.12
C ARG A 49 7.51 -28.11 7.26
N ARG A 50 6.53 -28.69 7.97
CA ARG A 50 5.89 -28.07 9.14
C ARG A 50 5.37 -26.64 8.88
N GLY A 51 4.79 -26.41 7.69
CA GLY A 51 4.26 -25.09 7.31
C GLY A 51 5.33 -24.05 6.93
N SER A 52 6.58 -24.47 6.72
CA SER A 52 7.67 -23.62 6.25
C SER A 52 8.21 -24.09 4.90
N ILE A 53 8.45 -23.15 3.99
CA ILE A 53 9.02 -23.37 2.66
C ILE A 53 10.25 -22.46 2.50
N LYS A 54 11.38 -23.05 2.11
CA LYS A 54 12.55 -22.31 1.62
C LYS A 54 12.56 -22.34 0.10
N CYS A 55 12.58 -21.18 -0.55
CA CYS A 55 12.62 -21.09 -1.99
C CYS A 55 13.91 -21.74 -2.54
N PRO A 56 13.83 -22.70 -3.48
CA PRO A 56 15.02 -23.33 -4.07
C PRO A 56 15.84 -22.38 -4.94
N PHE A 57 15.24 -21.30 -5.45
CA PHE A 57 15.90 -20.37 -6.36
C PHE A 57 16.60 -19.23 -5.61
N CYS A 58 15.89 -18.54 -4.71
CA CYS A 58 16.43 -17.36 -4.01
C CYS A 58 16.70 -17.59 -2.51
N ARG A 59 16.47 -18.81 -2.00
CA ARG A 59 16.75 -19.22 -0.61
C ARG A 59 15.98 -18.45 0.49
N LYS A 60 15.03 -17.58 0.14
CA LYS A 60 14.11 -16.92 1.10
C LYS A 60 13.19 -17.94 1.77
N ASN A 61 12.94 -17.73 3.07
CA ASN A 61 12.08 -18.60 3.88
C ASN A 61 10.68 -18.00 4.02
N PHE A 62 9.66 -18.84 3.92
CA PHE A 62 8.25 -18.50 4.11
C PHE A 62 7.68 -19.42 5.19
N ASN A 63 7.25 -18.83 6.30
CA ASN A 63 6.73 -19.55 7.46
C ASN A 63 5.21 -19.43 7.54
N SER A 64 4.59 -20.24 8.39
CA SER A 64 3.15 -20.17 8.71
C SER A 64 2.22 -20.37 7.52
N ILE A 65 2.62 -21.21 6.56
CA ILE A 65 1.77 -21.59 5.43
C ILE A 65 0.76 -22.63 5.92
N GLN A 66 -0.49 -22.19 6.09
CA GLN A 66 -1.60 -23.05 6.56
C GLN A 66 -1.99 -24.10 5.51
N ASP A 67 -2.14 -23.69 4.25
CA ASP A 67 -2.39 -24.59 3.12
C ASP A 67 -1.61 -24.14 1.89
N ILE A 68 -0.80 -25.04 1.33
CA ILE A 68 0.02 -24.82 0.14
C ILE A 68 -0.87 -24.69 -1.10
N SER A 69 -2.03 -25.34 -1.11
CA SER A 69 -2.96 -25.34 -2.24
C SER A 69 -3.63 -23.97 -2.44
N SER A 70 -3.73 -23.18 -1.37
CA SER A 70 -4.25 -21.81 -1.37
C SER A 70 -3.30 -20.76 -1.98
N LEU A 71 -2.03 -21.12 -2.24
CA LEU A 71 -1.08 -20.19 -2.88
C LEU A 71 -1.60 -19.73 -4.26
N PRO A 72 -1.32 -18.46 -4.66
CA PRO A 72 -1.77 -17.95 -5.95
C PRO A 72 -1.21 -18.74 -7.13
N ASN A 73 -2.05 -19.00 -8.14
CA ASN A 73 -1.60 -19.63 -9.38
C ASN A 73 -0.88 -18.62 -10.29
N ASN A 74 0.13 -19.08 -11.02
CA ASN A 74 0.67 -18.37 -12.18
C ASN A 74 -0.22 -18.65 -13.40
N SER A 75 -1.23 -17.80 -13.58
CA SER A 75 -2.17 -17.89 -14.71
C SER A 75 -1.49 -17.67 -16.07
N TYR A 76 -0.37 -16.95 -16.12
CA TYR A 76 0.40 -16.77 -17.35
C TYR A 76 1.00 -18.10 -17.82
N ALA A 77 1.64 -18.86 -16.94
CA ALA A 77 2.18 -20.19 -17.28
C ALA A 77 1.07 -21.14 -17.78
N LEU A 78 -0.09 -21.15 -17.12
CA LEU A 78 -1.25 -21.94 -17.55
C LEU A 78 -1.78 -21.50 -18.92
N HIS A 79 -1.82 -20.20 -19.20
CA HIS A 79 -2.24 -19.69 -20.51
C HIS A 79 -1.24 -20.07 -21.61
N MET A 80 0.06 -19.97 -21.33
CA MET A 80 1.10 -20.37 -22.27
C MET A 80 0.94 -21.83 -22.66
N ILE A 81 0.71 -22.74 -21.71
CA ILE A 81 0.48 -24.17 -21.98
C ILE A 81 -0.71 -24.38 -22.93
N LYS A 82 -1.83 -23.70 -22.68
CA LYS A 82 -3.01 -23.79 -23.56
C LYS A 82 -2.69 -23.39 -25.00
N LEU A 83 -1.89 -22.33 -25.18
CA LEU A 83 -1.44 -21.88 -26.50
C LEU A 83 -0.51 -22.88 -27.21
N LYS A 84 0.18 -23.76 -26.46
CA LYS A 84 1.01 -24.84 -27.04
C LYS A 84 0.18 -26.04 -27.46
N ASP A 85 -0.87 -26.36 -26.71
CA ASP A 85 -1.77 -27.48 -27.02
C ASP A 85 -2.66 -27.18 -28.25
N GLU A 86 -2.97 -25.91 -28.49
CA GLU A 86 -3.55 -25.43 -29.75
C GLU A 86 -2.52 -25.47 -30.89
N LYS A 87 -2.27 -26.66 -31.45
CA LYS A 87 -1.53 -26.80 -32.72
C LYS A 87 -2.17 -25.89 -33.78
N PRO A 88 -1.37 -25.19 -34.62
CA PRO A 88 -1.92 -24.51 -35.78
C PRO A 88 -2.50 -25.56 -36.72
N THR A 89 -3.81 -25.75 -36.69
CA THR A 89 -4.54 -26.40 -37.76
C THR A 89 -4.35 -25.52 -38.99
N VAL A 90 -3.44 -25.92 -39.88
CA VAL A 90 -3.34 -25.35 -41.22
C VAL A 90 -4.69 -25.59 -41.89
N PRO A 91 -5.49 -24.56 -42.22
CA PRO A 91 -6.66 -24.76 -43.04
C PRO A 91 -6.13 -25.00 -44.46
N SER A 92 -6.31 -26.23 -44.94
CA SER A 92 -6.21 -26.54 -46.36
C SER A 92 -7.04 -25.54 -47.15
N CYS A 93 -6.42 -24.96 -48.17
CA CYS A 93 -6.96 -23.93 -49.04
C CYS A 93 -8.39 -24.25 -49.51
N GLY A 94 -9.34 -23.38 -49.16
CA GLY A 94 -10.73 -23.37 -49.61
C GLY A 94 -11.38 -22.05 -49.21
N SER A 95 -11.55 -21.17 -50.18
CA SER A 95 -12.01 -19.77 -50.12
C SER A 95 -13.20 -19.47 -49.20
N THR A 96 -13.12 -18.40 -48.39
CA THR A 96 -13.93 -17.15 -48.42
C THR A 96 -13.95 -16.42 -47.06
N GLY A 97 -13.44 -15.19 -47.02
CA GLY A 97 -13.86 -14.09 -46.14
C GLY A 97 -13.85 -14.24 -44.60
N GLN A 98 -12.69 -14.34 -43.94
CA GLN A 98 -12.57 -14.13 -42.47
C GLN A 98 -11.29 -13.38 -42.00
N SER A 99 -10.62 -12.62 -42.87
CA SER A 99 -9.30 -12.01 -42.54
C SER A 99 -9.35 -10.72 -41.68
N SER A 100 -10.53 -10.09 -41.53
CA SER A 100 -10.65 -8.75 -40.93
C SER A 100 -10.94 -8.72 -39.42
N GLN A 101 -11.50 -9.77 -38.81
CA GLN A 101 -11.86 -9.76 -37.38
C GLN A 101 -10.71 -10.15 -36.44
N GLU A 102 -9.81 -11.03 -36.86
CA GLU A 102 -8.67 -11.46 -36.03
C GLU A 102 -7.56 -10.41 -35.96
N THR A 103 -7.32 -9.70 -37.06
CA THR A 103 -6.35 -8.60 -37.15
C THR A 103 -6.74 -7.40 -36.28
N ILE A 104 -8.04 -7.09 -36.18
CA ILE A 104 -8.58 -6.06 -35.28
C ILE A 104 -8.49 -6.48 -33.81
N LYS A 105 -8.73 -7.76 -33.49
CA LYS A 105 -8.57 -8.26 -32.12
C LYS A 105 -7.11 -8.27 -31.67
N LEU A 106 -6.19 -8.65 -32.56
CA LEU A 106 -4.75 -8.68 -32.26
C LEU A 106 -4.18 -7.28 -32.06
N SER A 107 -4.55 -6.30 -32.90
CA SER A 107 -4.10 -4.92 -32.74
C SER A 107 -4.58 -4.29 -31.43
N ALA A 108 -5.84 -4.54 -31.04
CA ALA A 108 -6.40 -4.08 -29.77
C ALA A 108 -5.69 -4.71 -28.55
N VAL A 109 -5.31 -6.00 -28.63
CA VAL A 109 -4.55 -6.68 -27.57
C VAL A 109 -3.13 -6.11 -27.47
N LEU A 110 -2.46 -5.86 -28.60
CA LEU A 110 -1.12 -5.27 -28.63
C LEU A 110 -1.10 -3.83 -28.10
N GLU A 111 -2.11 -3.03 -28.41
CA GLU A 111 -2.26 -1.68 -27.89
C GLU A 111 -2.49 -1.69 -26.37
N LYS A 112 -3.36 -2.59 -25.89
CA LYS A 112 -3.58 -2.79 -24.45
C LYS A 112 -2.29 -3.22 -23.74
N ARG A 113 -1.51 -4.11 -24.35
CA ARG A 113 -0.19 -4.53 -23.83
C ARG A 113 0.78 -3.36 -23.73
N LYS A 114 0.93 -2.56 -24.79
CA LYS A 114 1.79 -1.35 -24.78
C LYS A 114 1.40 -0.38 -23.68
N LYS A 115 0.10 -0.19 -23.46
CA LYS A 115 -0.41 0.68 -22.38
C LYS A 115 -0.03 0.16 -21.00
N VAL A 116 -0.11 -1.16 -20.78
CA VAL A 116 0.31 -1.79 -19.52
C VAL A 116 1.82 -1.70 -19.33
N GLU A 117 2.61 -1.91 -20.39
CA GLU A 117 4.08 -1.80 -20.34
C GLU A 117 4.52 -0.36 -19.97
N ALA A 118 3.92 0.67 -20.59
CA ALA A 118 4.18 2.06 -20.25
C ALA A 118 3.80 2.39 -18.79
N GLN A 119 2.69 1.83 -18.30
CA GLN A 119 2.30 2.00 -16.89
C GLN A 119 3.27 1.31 -15.93
N LEU A 120 3.76 0.13 -16.28
CA LEU A 120 4.74 -0.59 -15.47
C LEU A 120 6.06 0.17 -15.41
N GLU A 121 6.51 0.74 -16.52
CA GLU A 121 7.72 1.56 -16.57
C GLU A 121 7.60 2.80 -15.66
N LEU A 122 6.44 3.47 -15.68
CA LEU A 122 6.18 4.61 -14.81
C LEU A 122 6.24 4.22 -13.33
N ILE A 123 5.64 3.09 -12.96
CA ILE A 123 5.66 2.59 -11.58
C ILE A 123 7.10 2.25 -11.16
N MET A 124 7.86 1.58 -12.03
CA MET A 124 9.24 1.24 -11.74
C MET A 124 10.07 2.49 -11.50
N LYS A 125 9.95 3.53 -12.34
CA LYS A 125 10.62 4.83 -12.14
C LYS A 125 10.29 5.47 -10.80
N SER A 126 9.03 5.44 -10.38
CA SER A 126 8.63 5.95 -9.06
C SER A 126 9.23 5.13 -7.90
N ILE A 127 9.33 3.80 -8.05
CA ILE A 127 9.95 2.94 -7.05
C ILE A 127 11.44 3.22 -6.92
N THR A 128 12.17 3.35 -8.03
CA THR A 128 13.61 3.69 -8.00
C THR A 128 13.84 5.06 -7.37
N ALA A 129 13.09 6.08 -7.79
CA ALA A 129 13.23 7.42 -7.21
C ALA A 129 12.98 7.44 -5.69
N ALA A 130 11.98 6.68 -5.20
CA ALA A 130 11.75 6.53 -3.77
C ALA A 130 12.86 5.74 -3.06
N GLY A 131 13.53 4.83 -3.76
CA GLY A 131 14.72 4.12 -3.26
C GLY A 131 15.91 5.06 -3.11
N ASP A 132 16.19 5.88 -4.12
CA ASP A 132 17.28 6.86 -4.10
C ASP A 132 17.09 7.91 -2.99
N GLU A 133 15.84 8.36 -2.79
CA GLU A 133 15.49 9.29 -1.71
C GLU A 133 15.68 8.67 -0.32
N LEU A 134 15.34 7.39 -0.17
CA LEU A 134 15.56 6.65 1.07
C LEU A 134 17.07 6.53 1.39
N GLU A 135 17.89 6.27 0.37
CA GLU A 135 19.36 6.20 0.52
C GLU A 135 19.92 7.55 0.96
N LYS A 136 19.49 8.65 0.33
CA LYS A 136 19.88 10.03 0.71
C LYS A 136 19.52 10.36 2.17
N LEU A 137 18.28 10.08 2.58
CA LEU A 137 17.84 10.29 3.97
C LEU A 137 18.62 9.42 4.96
N GLN A 138 19.04 8.24 4.54
CA GLN A 138 19.84 7.35 5.37
C GLN A 138 21.27 7.88 5.54
N GLU A 139 21.87 8.43 4.47
CA GLU A 139 23.15 9.12 4.54
C GLU A 139 23.09 10.39 5.41
N GLU A 140 22.04 11.20 5.28
CA GLU A 140 21.82 12.39 6.12
C GLU A 140 21.71 12.00 7.59
N ASN A 141 20.90 10.99 7.91
CA ASN A 141 20.79 10.47 9.27
C ASN A 141 22.14 9.94 9.80
N HIS A 142 22.93 9.25 8.98
CA HIS A 142 24.28 8.82 9.40
C HIS A 142 25.19 10.01 9.71
N LEU A 143 25.10 11.10 8.95
CA LEU A 143 25.88 12.31 9.17
C LEU A 143 25.45 13.04 10.45
N GLU A 144 24.14 13.22 10.66
CA GLU A 144 23.60 13.81 11.90
C GLU A 144 23.97 12.97 13.13
N MET A 145 23.92 11.64 13.01
CA MET A 145 24.35 10.75 14.08
C MET A 145 25.86 10.87 14.38
N ALA A 146 26.70 11.06 13.36
CA ALA A 146 28.13 11.30 13.56
C ALA A 146 28.39 12.65 14.24
N GLU A 147 27.65 13.69 13.86
CA GLU A 147 27.71 15.00 14.52
C GLU A 147 27.26 14.91 15.99
N LEU A 148 26.16 14.21 16.26
CA LEU A 148 25.67 13.98 17.62
C LEU A 148 26.71 13.25 18.49
N LEU A 149 27.37 12.22 17.95
CA LEU A 149 28.45 11.51 18.65
C LEU A 149 29.63 12.44 18.96
N SER A 150 29.98 13.36 18.05
CA SER A 150 31.06 14.33 18.29
C SER A 150 30.74 15.32 19.42
N VAL A 151 29.48 15.72 19.57
CA VAL A 151 29.01 16.59 20.67
C VAL A 151 29.06 15.86 22.01
N ILE A 152 28.76 14.56 22.02
CA ILE A 152 28.84 13.72 23.21
C ILE A 152 30.31 13.54 23.64
N GLU A 153 31.24 13.33 22.70
CA GLU A 153 32.67 13.19 22.99
C GLU A 153 33.33 14.48 23.52
N LEU A 154 32.77 15.66 23.23
CA LEU A 154 33.26 16.95 23.72
C LEU A 154 32.69 17.37 25.09
N SER A 155 31.82 16.56 25.68
CA SER A 155 31.33 16.80 27.04
C SER A 155 32.24 16.13 28.07
N PRO A 156 32.97 16.89 28.93
CA PRO A 156 33.77 16.28 29.98
C PRO A 156 32.81 15.74 31.04
N ALA A 157 32.55 14.45 30.99
CA ALA A 157 31.94 13.75 32.11
C ALA A 157 32.85 13.94 33.34
N LYS A 158 32.41 14.77 34.30
CA LYS A 158 32.88 14.68 35.68
C LYS A 158 32.45 13.31 36.21
N ALA A 159 33.25 12.29 35.93
CA ALA A 159 33.18 11.02 36.62
C ALA A 159 33.94 11.18 37.95
N THR A 160 33.19 11.42 39.02
CA THR A 160 33.63 11.15 40.37
C THR A 160 34.11 9.71 40.48
N GLU A 161 35.27 9.58 41.11
CA GLU A 161 35.96 8.36 41.48
C GLU A 161 35.01 7.31 42.08
N ASN A 162 35.04 6.11 41.52
CA ASN A 162 35.04 4.87 42.29
C ASN A 162 35.59 3.75 41.39
N ALA A 163 36.92 3.61 41.45
CA ALA A 163 37.63 2.49 40.91
C ALA A 163 37.32 1.24 41.75
N ILE A 164 36.76 0.21 41.11
CA ILE A 164 36.97 -1.17 41.51
C ILE A 164 37.53 -1.89 40.29
N CYS A 165 38.84 -2.13 40.35
CA CYS A 165 39.62 -2.96 39.44
C CYS A 165 39.10 -4.40 39.42
N LEU A 166 39.14 -5.05 38.24
CA LEU A 166 39.56 -6.46 38.01
C LEU A 166 39.70 -6.68 36.47
N PRO A 167 40.50 -7.67 36.02
CA PRO A 167 41.63 -7.38 35.12
C PRO A 167 41.39 -7.69 33.64
N LEU A 168 42.20 -7.03 32.80
CA LEU A 168 42.43 -7.33 31.39
C LEU A 168 42.91 -8.78 31.19
N ILE A 169 42.29 -9.47 30.23
CA ILE A 169 42.91 -10.58 29.51
C ILE A 169 43.05 -10.17 28.04
N SER A 170 44.26 -10.31 27.54
CA SER A 170 44.75 -9.87 26.23
C SER A 170 44.34 -10.80 25.07
N ALA A 171 43.90 -10.18 23.95
CA ALA A 171 44.15 -10.44 22.50
C ALA A 171 44.29 -11.90 21.95
N PRO A 172 43.89 -12.24 20.67
CA PRO A 172 44.21 -11.45 19.47
C PRO A 172 43.17 -11.42 18.33
N ALA A 173 43.53 -10.63 17.30
CA ALA A 173 42.78 -10.24 16.11
C ALA A 173 42.47 -11.38 15.11
N ALA A 174 41.28 -11.31 14.46
CA ALA A 174 41.08 -11.35 13.00
C ALA A 174 39.59 -11.48 12.58
N SER A 175 39.12 -10.53 11.76
CA SER A 175 38.03 -10.63 10.75
C SER A 175 36.55 -10.62 11.19
N PRO A 176 35.60 -10.19 10.32
CA PRO A 176 34.54 -9.24 10.70
C PRO A 176 33.13 -9.83 10.87
N ILE A 177 32.29 -9.07 11.59
CA ILE A 177 30.83 -9.16 11.78
C ILE A 177 30.37 -10.22 12.82
N PRO A 178 29.82 -9.76 13.96
CA PRO A 178 28.37 -9.83 14.12
C PRO A 178 27.75 -8.56 14.72
N PHE A 179 26.57 -8.21 14.22
CA PHE A 179 25.58 -7.41 14.94
C PHE A 179 25.42 -7.92 16.39
N PRO A 180 25.24 -7.01 17.34
CA PRO A 180 24.11 -7.15 18.22
C PRO A 180 23.24 -5.89 18.15
N PHE A 181 22.00 -6.11 17.73
CA PHE A 181 20.89 -5.26 18.06
C PHE A 181 20.84 -5.05 19.57
N SER A 182 20.77 -3.79 20.00
CA SER A 182 19.71 -3.39 20.93
C SER A 182 19.34 -1.95 20.64
N ILE A 183 18.60 -1.76 19.54
CA ILE A 183 17.85 -0.53 19.32
C ILE A 183 16.73 -0.56 20.36
N ALA A 184 16.88 0.19 21.44
CA ALA A 184 15.70 0.66 22.15
C ALA A 184 14.90 1.47 21.14
N ASN A 185 13.76 0.93 20.70
CA ASN A 185 12.82 1.61 19.82
C ASN A 185 12.53 3.00 20.42
N VAL A 186 13.04 4.07 19.80
CA VAL A 186 12.52 5.41 20.04
C VAL A 186 11.13 5.41 19.40
N VAL A 187 10.14 5.05 20.22
CA VAL A 187 8.73 5.15 19.89
C VAL A 187 8.49 6.63 19.60
N GLN A 188 8.23 6.99 18.34
CA GLN A 188 7.70 8.32 18.03
C GLN A 188 6.47 8.54 18.91
N PRO A 189 6.36 9.67 19.63
CA PRO A 189 5.23 9.91 20.51
C PRO A 189 3.95 9.80 19.68
N ARG A 190 3.07 8.91 20.11
CA ARG A 190 1.79 8.66 19.43
C ARG A 190 1.03 10.00 19.42
N PRO A 191 0.43 10.41 18.29
CA PRO A 191 -0.40 11.61 18.28
C PRO A 191 -1.45 11.46 19.39
N PRO A 192 -1.58 12.42 20.31
CA PRO A 192 -2.37 12.24 21.51
C PRO A 192 -3.87 12.36 21.24
N TYR A 193 -4.31 12.43 19.98
CA TYR A 193 -5.69 12.71 19.61
C TYR A 193 -6.35 11.50 18.95
N VAL A 194 -7.59 11.24 19.36
CA VAL A 194 -8.57 10.41 18.65
C VAL A 194 -9.64 11.34 18.09
N PHE A 195 -9.89 11.25 16.79
CA PHE A 195 -10.96 12.01 16.15
C PHE A 195 -12.25 11.19 16.14
N ILE A 196 -13.36 11.82 16.50
CA ILE A 196 -14.66 11.19 16.61
C ILE A 196 -15.60 11.88 15.62
N LEU A 197 -16.02 11.13 14.61
CA LEU A 197 -17.06 11.56 13.68
C LEU A 197 -18.42 11.14 14.23
N LYS A 198 -19.24 12.10 14.64
CA LYS A 198 -20.62 11.83 15.06
C LYS A 198 -21.53 11.93 13.85
N VAL A 199 -22.30 10.87 13.62
CA VAL A 199 -23.21 10.73 12.49
C VAL A 199 -24.64 10.82 13.00
N SER A 200 -25.40 11.74 12.40
CA SER A 200 -26.82 11.98 12.69
C SER A 200 -27.64 11.92 11.41
N ASN A 201 -28.92 11.58 11.55
CA ASN A 201 -29.91 11.68 10.48
C ASN A 201 -31.12 12.51 10.96
N GLN A 202 -32.16 12.63 10.15
CA GLN A 202 -33.41 13.33 10.51
C GLN A 202 -34.08 12.82 11.79
N ASN A 203 -33.79 11.59 12.22
CA ASN A 203 -34.35 10.98 13.43
C ASN A 203 -33.46 11.20 14.67
N GLY A 204 -32.34 11.89 14.53
CA GLY A 204 -31.42 12.20 15.62
C GLY A 204 -30.04 11.54 15.49
N PRO A 205 -29.28 11.43 16.60
CA PRO A 205 -27.93 10.87 16.59
C PRO A 205 -27.98 9.36 16.32
N VAL A 206 -27.16 8.89 15.37
CA VAL A 206 -27.12 7.48 14.96
C VAL A 206 -25.94 6.75 15.58
N GLY A 207 -24.77 7.37 15.60
CA GLY A 207 -23.58 6.76 16.17
C GLY A 207 -22.31 7.56 15.91
N GLN A 208 -21.17 6.92 16.12
CA GLN A 208 -19.87 7.56 15.96
C GLN A 208 -18.83 6.65 15.29
N ILE A 209 -17.90 7.26 14.56
CA ILE A 209 -16.73 6.60 13.98
C ILE A 209 -15.49 7.22 14.62
N ARG A 210 -14.68 6.39 15.28
CA ARG A 210 -13.44 6.85 15.93
C ARG A 210 -12.25 6.56 15.03
N ILE A 211 -11.42 7.56 14.81
CA ILE A 211 -10.28 7.53 13.89
C ILE A 211 -9.02 7.83 14.71
N ARG A 212 -8.05 6.92 14.63
CA ARG A 212 -6.71 7.12 15.17
C ARG A 212 -5.78 7.57 14.03
N PRO A 213 -5.18 8.77 14.11
CA PRO A 213 -4.23 9.23 13.11
C PRO A 213 -3.05 8.28 12.93
N ALA A 214 -2.53 8.20 11.71
CA ALA A 214 -1.31 7.45 11.43
C ALA A 214 -0.11 8.20 12.04
N PRO A 215 0.84 7.53 12.70
CA PRO A 215 1.96 8.20 13.39
C PRO A 215 2.82 9.10 12.49
N LYS A 216 2.86 8.80 11.20
CA LYS A 216 3.66 9.53 10.20
C LYS A 216 2.88 10.61 9.45
N PHE A 217 1.58 10.74 9.70
CA PHE A 217 0.74 11.71 9.01
C PHE A 217 0.88 13.09 9.65
N HIS A 218 1.46 14.05 8.91
CA HIS A 218 1.60 15.47 9.22
C HIS A 218 1.32 15.85 10.70
N PRO A 219 2.28 15.68 11.62
CA PRO A 219 2.04 15.81 13.05
C PRO A 219 1.51 17.18 13.47
N GLU A 220 2.00 18.27 12.86
CA GLU A 220 1.49 19.62 13.12
C GLU A 220 0.03 19.79 12.69
N PHE A 221 -0.36 19.19 11.57
CA PHE A 221 -1.75 19.21 11.10
C PHE A 221 -2.65 18.50 12.09
N VAL A 222 -2.24 17.30 12.50
CA VAL A 222 -2.98 16.48 13.47
C VAL A 222 -3.14 17.22 14.79
N GLN A 223 -2.08 17.87 15.26
CA GLN A 223 -2.12 18.65 16.49
C GLN A 223 -3.11 19.80 16.39
N LYS A 224 -2.93 20.67 15.40
CA LYS A 224 -3.76 21.87 15.23
C LYS A 224 -5.24 21.51 14.92
N LEU A 225 -5.51 20.45 14.15
CA LEU A 225 -6.86 19.93 13.95
C LEU A 225 -7.43 19.38 15.27
N GLY A 226 -6.61 18.65 16.03
CA GLY A 226 -6.94 18.16 17.36
C GLY A 226 -7.38 19.29 18.27
N GLU A 227 -6.55 20.32 18.45
CA GLU A 227 -6.86 21.51 19.25
C GLU A 227 -8.12 22.22 18.77
N PHE A 228 -8.29 22.39 17.45
CA PHE A 228 -9.44 23.08 16.86
C PHE A 228 -10.78 22.40 17.18
N CYS A 229 -10.84 21.07 17.19
CA CYS A 229 -12.07 20.33 17.47
C CYS A 229 -12.08 19.64 18.85
N TYR A 230 -11.16 20.02 19.75
CA TYR A 230 -11.06 19.41 21.08
C TYR A 230 -12.32 19.64 21.89
N LYS A 231 -13.04 18.54 22.18
CA LYS A 231 -14.33 18.53 22.88
C LYS A 231 -15.38 19.50 22.31
N THR A 232 -15.17 19.95 21.07
CA THR A 232 -15.97 20.98 20.42
C THR A 232 -16.40 20.47 19.05
N PRO A 233 -17.62 19.91 18.95
CA PRO A 233 -18.13 19.36 17.69
C PRO A 233 -18.17 20.43 16.61
N THR A 234 -17.51 20.14 15.49
CA THR A 234 -17.46 21.03 14.33
C THR A 234 -18.11 20.36 13.13
N ASN A 235 -19.03 21.07 12.48
CA ASN A 235 -19.73 20.57 11.29
C ASN A 235 -18.81 20.50 10.07
N PHE A 236 -18.86 19.36 9.35
CA PHE A 236 -18.45 19.32 7.94
C PHE A 236 -19.45 20.11 7.08
N SER A 237 -19.11 20.43 5.84
CA SER A 237 -20.08 21.08 4.95
C SER A 237 -21.35 20.22 4.84
N SER A 238 -22.52 20.87 4.86
CA SER A 238 -23.83 20.20 4.73
C SER A 238 -24.07 19.60 3.34
N ASN A 239 -23.16 19.85 2.39
CA ASN A 239 -23.23 19.38 1.01
C ASN A 239 -22.13 18.35 0.75
N ILE A 240 -22.49 17.07 0.85
CA ILE A 240 -21.64 15.97 0.39
C ILE A 240 -21.67 15.97 -1.13
N ASP A 241 -20.80 16.79 -1.72
CA ASP A 241 -20.79 17.06 -3.16
C ASP A 241 -20.28 15.88 -3.99
N LYS A 242 -19.53 14.95 -3.39
CA LYS A 242 -18.80 13.90 -4.12
C LYS A 242 -18.86 12.56 -3.39
N SER A 243 -19.72 11.64 -3.85
CA SER A 243 -19.69 10.23 -3.43
C SER A 243 -19.89 9.35 -4.65
N GLN A 244 -19.40 8.11 -4.58
CA GLN A 244 -19.75 7.07 -5.54
C GLN A 244 -20.55 5.98 -4.81
N PRO A 245 -21.78 5.66 -5.26
CA PRO A 245 -22.69 4.74 -4.57
C PRO A 245 -22.05 3.42 -4.17
N GLY A 246 -21.97 3.16 -2.87
CA GLY A 246 -21.44 1.92 -2.30
C GLY A 246 -19.91 1.75 -2.40
N LEU A 247 -19.17 2.75 -2.89
CA LEU A 247 -17.73 2.66 -3.11
C LEU A 247 -16.94 3.55 -2.16
N PHE A 248 -17.27 4.84 -2.08
CA PHE A 248 -16.62 5.78 -1.16
C PHE A 248 -17.49 6.99 -0.85
N VAL A 249 -17.12 7.70 0.23
CA VAL A 249 -17.68 9.00 0.62
C VAL A 249 -16.55 10.00 0.80
N LEU A 250 -16.76 11.23 0.30
CA LEU A 250 -15.92 12.39 0.61
C LEU A 250 -16.65 13.32 1.57
N LEU A 251 -16.02 13.64 2.71
CA LEU A 251 -16.53 14.60 3.68
C LEU A 251 -15.70 15.88 3.62
N SER A 252 -16.28 16.92 3.02
CA SER A 252 -15.58 18.18 2.77
C SER A 252 -15.58 19.11 3.99
N MET A 253 -14.43 19.69 4.28
CA MET A 253 -14.28 20.79 5.24
C MET A 253 -13.90 22.07 4.48
N SER A 254 -14.78 23.08 4.54
CA SER A 254 -14.61 24.37 3.87
C SER A 254 -14.68 25.57 4.83
N ARG A 255 -14.68 25.34 6.15
CA ARG A 255 -14.71 26.42 7.14
C ARG A 255 -13.38 27.18 7.16
N ARG A 256 -13.46 28.50 6.92
CA ARG A 256 -12.32 29.42 6.71
C ARG A 256 -11.36 29.69 7.89
N PRO A 257 -11.63 29.44 9.19
CA PRO A 257 -10.65 29.78 10.22
C PRO A 257 -9.50 28.76 10.35
N TYR A 258 -9.42 27.73 9.50
CA TYR A 258 -8.35 26.76 9.59
C TYR A 258 -7.84 26.29 8.23
N ILE A 259 -6.89 27.05 7.69
CA ILE A 259 -6.00 26.64 6.62
C ILE A 259 -4.66 26.33 7.29
N PRO A 260 -4.31 25.06 7.55
CA PRO A 260 -2.96 24.76 7.95
C PRO A 260 -2.05 24.97 6.76
N THR A 261 -1.01 25.78 6.95
CA THR A 261 0.16 25.83 6.07
C THR A 261 0.86 24.47 6.17
N LEU A 262 0.37 23.46 5.43
CA LEU A 262 1.20 22.29 5.15
C LEU A 262 2.27 22.76 4.18
N GLU A 263 3.53 22.74 4.59
CA GLU A 263 4.60 22.59 3.63
C GLU A 263 4.44 21.21 2.97
N ILE A 264 3.63 21.15 1.93
CA ILE A 264 3.54 19.99 1.07
C ILE A 264 4.91 19.93 0.39
N VAL A 265 5.81 19.12 0.94
CA VAL A 265 6.96 18.63 0.20
C VAL A 265 6.39 18.13 -1.13
N LYS A 266 6.88 18.66 -2.25
CA LYS A 266 6.38 18.40 -3.61
C LYS A 266 6.64 16.95 -4.05
N HIS A 267 6.37 15.97 -3.20
CA HIS A 267 6.49 14.57 -3.52
C HIS A 267 5.18 14.07 -4.16
N PRO A 268 5.27 13.51 -5.37
CA PRO A 268 4.10 13.05 -6.09
C PRO A 268 3.50 11.82 -5.38
N PHE A 269 2.30 12.01 -4.86
CA PHE A 269 1.25 10.99 -4.78
C PHE A 269 1.56 9.69 -4.04
N ARG A 270 1.40 9.68 -2.71
CA ARG A 270 1.28 8.45 -1.93
C ARG A 270 -0.19 8.19 -1.55
N ILE A 271 -0.95 7.63 -2.50
CA ILE A 271 -2.28 7.08 -2.16
C ILE A 271 -2.04 5.92 -1.20
N THR A 272 -2.49 6.07 0.05
CA THR A 272 -2.19 5.10 1.12
C THR A 272 -3.43 4.62 1.86
N ALA A 273 -4.58 5.31 1.76
CA ALA A 273 -5.87 4.77 2.17
C ALA A 273 -6.52 3.99 1.01
N LEU A 274 -6.33 2.67 0.99
CA LEU A 274 -6.78 1.74 -0.06
C LEU A 274 -7.70 0.64 0.47
N LYS A 275 -7.76 0.45 1.78
CA LYS A 275 -8.48 -0.66 2.41
C LYS A 275 -9.62 -0.17 3.28
N PHE A 276 -10.57 -1.07 3.50
CA PHE A 276 -11.59 -0.88 4.52
C PHE A 276 -10.94 -0.58 5.88
N GLY A 277 -11.47 0.41 6.59
CA GLY A 277 -10.95 0.84 7.89
C GLY A 277 -9.81 1.87 7.83
N GLU A 278 -9.31 2.20 6.64
CA GLU A 278 -8.39 3.33 6.44
C GLU A 278 -9.17 4.61 6.14
N VAL A 279 -8.67 5.75 6.61
CA VAL A 279 -9.22 7.08 6.31
C VAL A 279 -8.15 7.89 5.61
N GLY A 280 -8.48 8.43 4.43
CA GLY A 280 -7.60 9.30 3.67
C GLY A 280 -7.90 10.78 3.88
N LEU A 281 -6.93 11.66 3.65
CA LEU A 281 -7.11 13.10 3.51
C LEU A 281 -6.78 13.50 2.07
N ILE A 282 -7.69 14.24 1.42
CA ILE A 282 -7.49 14.80 0.08
C ILE A 282 -7.42 16.33 0.22
N SER A 283 -6.26 16.92 -0.01
CA SER A 283 -6.08 18.37 -0.06
C SER A 283 -6.38 18.94 -1.45
N LYS A 284 -7.10 20.07 -1.54
CA LYS A 284 -7.29 20.80 -2.81
C LYS A 284 -6.38 22.05 -2.83
N PRO A 285 -5.24 22.01 -3.55
CA PRO A 285 -4.31 23.13 -3.57
C PRO A 285 -4.92 24.35 -4.28
N ILE A 286 -4.62 25.55 -3.78
CA ILE A 286 -4.76 26.80 -4.55
C ILE A 286 -3.38 27.12 -5.13
N SER A 287 -3.30 27.25 -6.46
CA SER A 287 -2.17 27.76 -7.27
C SER A 287 -0.81 27.93 -6.55
N ASP A 288 0.18 27.09 -6.90
CA ASP A 288 1.64 27.18 -6.65
C ASP A 288 2.20 27.48 -5.25
N ASN A 289 1.41 28.00 -4.31
CA ASN A 289 1.79 28.22 -2.92
C ASN A 289 1.15 27.12 -2.09
N ALA A 290 1.97 26.37 -1.35
CA ALA A 290 1.65 25.20 -0.53
C ALA A 290 0.58 25.47 0.58
N SER A 291 -0.62 25.85 0.19
CA SER A 291 -1.76 26.16 1.03
C SER A 291 -3.02 25.62 0.37
N PHE A 292 -3.89 24.99 1.14
CA PHE A 292 -5.17 24.48 0.66
C PHE A 292 -6.30 25.14 1.45
N THR A 293 -7.32 25.62 0.75
CA THR A 293 -8.51 26.18 1.39
C THR A 293 -9.56 25.13 1.72
N GLU A 294 -9.44 23.95 1.14
CA GLU A 294 -10.39 22.87 1.27
C GLU A 294 -9.67 21.53 1.35
N TRP A 295 -10.20 20.65 2.17
CA TRP A 295 -9.77 19.27 2.28
C TRP A 295 -10.98 18.37 2.49
N ASP A 296 -10.88 17.15 1.98
CA ASP A 296 -11.93 16.14 2.07
C ASP A 296 -11.39 14.91 2.83
N PHE A 297 -12.09 14.43 3.85
CA PHE A 297 -11.85 13.07 4.31
C PHE A 297 -12.37 12.07 3.29
N PHE A 298 -11.56 11.05 3.01
CA PHE A 298 -11.86 9.98 2.08
C PHE A 298 -12.10 8.66 2.84
N PHE A 299 -13.31 8.12 2.71
CA PHE A 299 -13.72 6.86 3.32
C PHE A 299 -13.92 5.78 2.25
N PRO A 300 -12.98 4.83 2.07
CA PRO A 300 -13.19 3.64 1.26
C PRO A 300 -14.20 2.71 1.93
N LEU A 301 -15.34 2.45 1.28
CA LEU A 301 -16.39 1.56 1.80
C LEU A 301 -16.20 0.10 1.35
N ILE A 302 -15.42 -0.11 0.30
CA ILE A 302 -14.92 -1.43 -0.11
C ILE A 302 -13.41 -1.30 -0.44
N PRO A 303 -12.64 -2.39 -0.42
CA PRO A 303 -11.25 -2.37 -0.88
C PRO A 303 -11.16 -1.77 -2.29
N VAL A 304 -10.37 -0.71 -2.43
CA VAL A 304 -10.35 0.11 -3.64
C VAL A 304 -9.66 -0.68 -4.76
N ASN A 305 -10.39 -0.94 -5.86
CA ASN A 305 -9.83 -1.62 -7.03
C ASN A 305 -9.17 -0.63 -8.02
N TYR A 306 -8.39 -1.15 -8.96
CA TYR A 306 -7.61 -0.35 -9.92
C TYR A 306 -8.45 0.62 -10.77
N GLN A 307 -9.73 0.31 -11.04
CA GLN A 307 -10.61 1.17 -11.84
C GLN A 307 -11.18 2.35 -11.03
N GLN A 308 -11.28 2.24 -9.70
CA GLN A 308 -11.74 3.32 -8.81
C GLN A 308 -10.66 4.39 -8.57
N LYS A 309 -9.38 4.05 -8.78
CA LYS A 309 -8.25 4.99 -8.75
C LYS A 309 -8.38 6.11 -9.80
N LEU A 310 -9.19 5.91 -10.85
CA LEU A 310 -9.45 6.89 -11.91
C LEU A 310 -10.55 7.90 -11.56
N VAL A 311 -11.46 7.57 -10.63
CA VAL A 311 -12.55 8.47 -10.19
C VAL A 311 -12.03 9.49 -9.17
N ILE A 312 -11.03 9.11 -8.39
CA ILE A 312 -10.27 9.99 -7.49
C ILE A 312 -9.19 10.70 -8.33
N SER A 313 -9.64 11.56 -9.24
CA SER A 313 -8.77 12.30 -10.16
C SER A 313 -7.85 13.28 -9.41
N SER A 314 -6.56 13.25 -9.78
CA SER A 314 -5.50 14.25 -9.58
C SER A 314 -5.03 14.64 -8.17
N THR A 315 -5.53 14.03 -7.09
CA THR A 315 -5.02 14.30 -5.72
C THR A 315 -4.86 12.99 -4.96
N ALA A 316 -3.66 12.70 -4.44
CA ALA A 316 -3.45 11.49 -3.65
C ALA A 316 -4.15 11.63 -2.31
N ALA A 317 -5.06 10.70 -2.00
CA ALA A 317 -5.57 10.53 -0.65
C ALA A 317 -4.45 9.95 0.24
N GLU A 318 -3.82 10.81 1.03
CA GLU A 318 -2.81 10.41 2.00
C GLU A 318 -3.49 9.77 3.21
N LEU A 319 -2.91 8.70 3.77
CA LEU A 319 -3.44 7.99 4.92
C LEU A 319 -3.41 8.88 6.15
N PHE A 320 -4.57 9.47 6.46
CA PHE A 320 -4.77 10.23 7.68
C PHE A 320 -4.73 9.32 8.91
N GLY A 321 -5.38 8.16 8.86
CA GLY A 321 -5.51 7.29 10.02
C GLY A 321 -6.33 6.03 9.79
N HIS A 322 -6.60 5.32 10.88
CA HIS A 322 -7.35 4.06 10.89
C HIS A 322 -8.56 4.16 11.81
N ILE A 323 -9.67 3.56 11.40
CA ILE A 323 -10.87 3.43 12.22
C ILE A 323 -10.57 2.44 13.35
N ILE A 324 -10.88 2.83 14.59
CA ILE A 324 -10.62 2.03 15.79
C ILE A 324 -11.64 0.89 15.93
N ASP A 325 -12.89 1.14 15.56
CA ASP A 325 -13.98 0.17 15.58
C ASP A 325 -14.39 -0.19 14.15
N THR A 326 -13.89 -1.32 13.65
CA THR A 326 -14.12 -1.75 12.26
C THR A 326 -15.39 -2.59 12.10
N SER A 327 -16.33 -2.54 13.05
CA SER A 327 -17.61 -3.23 12.88
C SER A 327 -18.37 -2.64 11.69
N ILE A 328 -18.38 -3.38 10.58
CA ILE A 328 -19.11 -3.05 9.35
C ILE A 328 -20.61 -2.83 9.66
N HIS A 329 -21.12 -3.49 10.70
CA HIS A 329 -22.51 -3.41 11.14
C HIS A 329 -22.77 -2.31 12.18
N SER A 330 -21.81 -1.40 12.43
CA SER A 330 -22.09 -0.27 13.30
C SER A 330 -23.14 0.65 12.66
N PRO A 331 -24.12 1.16 13.43
CA PRO A 331 -25.16 2.05 12.91
C PRO A 331 -24.59 3.28 12.20
N ALA A 332 -23.46 3.79 12.69
CA ALA A 332 -22.74 4.91 12.07
C ALA A 332 -22.22 4.55 10.67
N PHE A 333 -21.61 3.38 10.51
CA PHE A 333 -21.05 2.94 9.23
C PHE A 333 -22.14 2.62 8.20
N GLU A 334 -23.21 1.94 8.62
CA GLU A 334 -24.38 1.70 7.76
C GLU A 334 -25.00 3.01 7.27
N THR A 335 -25.06 4.04 8.13
CA THR A 335 -25.53 5.38 7.73
C THR A 335 -24.61 6.04 6.72
N VAL A 336 -23.28 5.94 6.89
CA VAL A 336 -22.31 6.43 5.89
C VAL A 336 -22.46 5.65 4.57
N MET A 337 -22.77 4.35 4.62
CA MET A 337 -23.03 3.55 3.42
C MET A 337 -24.34 3.96 2.73
N GLU A 338 -25.41 4.18 3.48
CA GLU A 338 -26.69 4.70 2.97
C GLU A 338 -26.51 6.08 2.32
N MET A 339 -25.76 6.95 2.99
CA MET A 339 -25.38 8.27 2.50
C MET A 339 -24.63 8.19 1.17
N SER A 340 -23.69 7.25 1.04
CA SER A 340 -22.96 7.03 -0.23
C SER A 340 -23.90 6.71 -1.40
N LYS A 341 -24.96 5.93 -1.14
CA LYS A 341 -25.96 5.46 -2.10
C LYS A 341 -27.07 6.49 -2.37
N SER A 342 -27.21 7.50 -1.51
CA SER A 342 -28.25 8.52 -1.60
C SER A 342 -27.97 9.53 -2.73
N LYS A 343 -29.03 10.04 -3.37
CA LYS A 343 -28.92 11.14 -4.35
C LYS A 343 -28.46 12.43 -3.67
N LYS A 344 -27.83 13.35 -4.41
CA LYS A 344 -27.28 14.60 -3.86
C LYS A 344 -28.30 15.39 -3.00
N ASN A 345 -29.51 15.57 -3.51
CA ASN A 345 -30.63 16.26 -2.82
C ASN A 345 -31.18 15.51 -1.60
N GLN A 346 -30.85 14.22 -1.44
CA GLN A 346 -31.24 13.41 -0.29
C GLN A 346 -30.14 13.35 0.77
N ARG A 347 -28.98 13.97 0.55
CA ARG A 347 -27.87 13.94 1.51
C ARG A 347 -27.98 15.00 2.59
N GLU A 348 -28.78 16.03 2.37
CA GLU A 348 -29.09 17.08 3.37
C GLU A 348 -29.76 16.52 4.64
N ARG A 349 -30.31 15.30 4.57
CA ARG A 349 -30.92 14.60 5.72
C ARG A 349 -29.90 14.02 6.70
N PHE A 350 -28.61 14.07 6.36
CA PHE A 350 -27.52 13.57 7.19
C PHE A 350 -26.66 14.73 7.67
N GLU A 351 -26.23 14.64 8.92
CA GLU A 351 -25.31 15.58 9.54
C GLU A 351 -24.10 14.81 10.07
N ILE A 352 -22.90 15.33 9.81
CA ILE A 352 -21.65 14.79 10.34
C ILE A 352 -20.86 15.91 11.00
N THR A 353 -20.50 15.69 12.26
CA THR A 353 -19.59 16.54 13.02
C THR A 353 -18.29 15.81 13.36
N ILE A 354 -17.20 16.55 13.50
CA ILE A 354 -15.93 16.08 14.05
C ILE A 354 -15.68 16.70 15.42
N GLU A 355 -15.24 15.88 16.36
CA GLU A 355 -14.61 16.31 17.60
C GLU A 355 -13.29 15.55 17.80
N SER A 356 -12.41 16.05 18.64
CA SER A 356 -11.24 15.31 19.11
C SER A 356 -11.29 15.09 20.62
N ASP A 357 -10.67 14.00 21.05
CA ASP A 357 -10.42 13.66 22.44
C ASP A 357 -8.98 13.17 22.59
N HIS A 358 -8.44 13.20 23.81
CA HIS A 358 -7.11 12.65 24.06
C HIS A 358 -7.16 11.11 24.16
N ASP A 359 -6.20 10.43 23.52
CA ASP A 359 -6.02 8.97 23.68
C ASP A 359 -5.65 8.72 25.16
N SER A 360 -6.62 8.25 25.96
CA SER A 360 -6.52 8.09 27.41
C SER A 360 -5.76 6.83 27.81
#